data_AF-A0A950ZWZ2-F1
#
_entry.id   AF-A0A950ZWZ2-F1
#
_cell.length_a   1.000
_cell.length_b   1.000
_cell.length_c   1.000
_cell.angle_alpha   90.00
_cell.angle_beta   90.00
_cell.angle_gamma   90.00
#
_symmetry.space_group_name_H-M   'P 1'
#
loop_
_entity.id
_entity.type
_entity.pdbx_description
1 polymer ?
#
loop_
_entity_poly.entity_id
_entity_poly.type
_entity_poly.pdbx_seq_one_letter_code
_entity_poly.pdbx_strand_id
1 'polypeptide(L)'
;MNLALVLGAVASEGQISRARLATKVGLNKTTVSNLVAELLDRGMLVETGDDENPGSVGRPAQTLTVSGEHFAAVAIDVDYNRLAMSVVDLAGNVRCRSEHEFDARRAGPRGTANAIVRLGRQGLDSLDSAGLQVVDVTVAVDGVIDVEGEVIVRAPDLGWNMVPLA
;
A
#
# COMPACT_ATOMS: atom_id res chain seq x y z
N MET A 1 -9.12 13.83 7.33
CA MET A 1 -7.82 14.47 7.64
C MET A 1 -7.15 13.85 8.86
N ASN A 2 -7.81 13.73 10.02
CA ASN A 2 -7.15 13.20 11.24
C ASN A 2 -6.95 11.67 11.27
N LEU A 3 -7.83 10.87 10.65
CA LEU A 3 -7.65 9.41 10.56
C LEU A 3 -6.36 9.04 9.81
N ALA A 4 -6.13 9.66 8.64
CA ALA A 4 -4.93 9.43 7.86
C ALA A 4 -3.64 9.83 8.61
N LEU A 5 -3.68 10.94 9.35
CA LEU A 5 -2.57 11.37 10.21
C LEU A 5 -2.25 10.33 11.29
N VAL A 6 -3.28 9.82 11.98
CA VAL A 6 -3.12 8.81 13.03
C VAL A 6 -2.62 7.48 12.44
N LEU A 7 -3.24 6.99 11.37
CA LEU A 7 -2.83 5.75 10.70
C LEU A 7 -1.40 5.84 10.18
N GLY A 8 -1.03 6.93 9.51
CA GLY A 8 0.34 7.16 9.03
C GLY A 8 1.37 7.26 10.17
N ALA A 9 0.99 7.85 11.30
CA ALA A 9 1.85 7.88 12.49
C ALA A 9 2.06 6.49 13.11
N VAL A 10 1.06 5.61 13.09
CA VAL A 10 1.24 4.21 13.51
C VAL A 10 2.09 3.45 12.51
N ALA A 11 1.81 3.58 11.21
CA ALA A 11 2.57 2.93 10.15
C ALA A 11 4.07 3.28 10.18
N SER A 12 4.40 4.57 10.40
CA SER A 12 5.80 5.03 10.47
C SER A 12 6.56 4.55 11.71
N GLU A 13 5.87 4.30 12.83
CA GLU A 13 6.50 3.81 14.07
C GLU A 13 6.53 2.28 14.14
N GLY A 14 5.73 1.58 13.34
CA GLY A 14 5.52 0.14 13.39
C GLY A 14 4.66 -0.28 14.58
N GLN A 15 5.01 0.16 15.79
CA GLN A 15 4.28 -0.14 17.03
C GLN A 15 4.30 1.08 17.97
N ILE A 16 3.14 1.52 18.44
CA ILE A 16 3.03 2.73 19.29
C ILE A 16 1.87 2.68 20.29
N SER A 17 2.07 3.15 21.52
CA SER A 17 0.99 3.31 22.49
C SER A 17 0.13 4.53 22.18
N ARG A 18 -1.17 4.50 22.55
CA ARG A 18 -2.09 5.64 22.38
C ARG A 18 -1.58 6.95 22.99
N ALA A 19 -0.90 6.86 24.14
CA ALA A 19 -0.36 8.02 24.82
C ALA A 19 0.78 8.66 24.03
N ARG A 20 1.72 7.86 23.51
CA ARG A 20 2.82 8.36 22.66
C ARG A 20 2.28 8.87 21.32
N LEU A 21 1.28 8.19 20.78
CA LEU A 21 0.61 8.59 19.54
C LEU A 21 0.00 10.00 19.66
N ALA A 22 -0.74 10.29 20.74
CA ALA A 22 -1.31 11.61 21.00
C ALA A 22 -0.27 12.73 21.01
N THR A 23 0.87 12.50 21.68
CA THR A 23 2.00 13.44 21.68
C THR A 23 2.58 13.62 20.27
N LYS A 24 2.76 12.53 19.52
CA LYS A 24 3.37 12.55 18.18
C LYS A 24 2.51 13.30 17.16
N VAL A 25 1.20 13.09 17.17
CA VAL A 25 0.29 13.76 16.22
C VAL A 25 -0.22 15.12 16.71
N GLY A 26 0.17 15.55 17.91
CA GLY A 26 -0.23 16.86 18.48
C GLY A 26 -1.71 16.98 18.79
N LEU A 27 -2.41 15.86 19.02
CA LEU A 27 -3.84 15.84 19.32
C LEU A 27 -4.08 15.45 20.79
N ASN A 28 -5.21 15.90 21.35
CA ASN A 28 -5.56 15.52 22.71
C ASN A 28 -5.90 14.01 22.81
N LYS A 29 -5.79 13.46 24.02
CA LYS A 29 -5.97 12.02 24.28
C LYS A 29 -7.36 11.49 23.90
N THR A 30 -8.41 12.28 24.13
CA THR A 30 -9.80 11.90 23.79
C THR A 30 -9.98 11.78 22.28
N THR A 31 -9.48 12.75 21.52
CA THR A 31 -9.51 12.73 20.06
C THR A 31 -8.77 11.53 19.50
N VAL A 32 -7.54 11.26 19.98
CA VAL A 32 -6.78 10.08 19.52
C VAL A 32 -7.49 8.77 19.90
N SER A 33 -8.09 8.68 21.08
CA SER A 33 -8.81 7.48 21.49
C SER A 33 -10.00 7.19 20.56
N ASN A 34 -10.77 8.21 20.18
CA ASN A 34 -11.88 8.07 19.25
C ASN A 34 -11.40 7.67 17.84
N LEU A 35 -10.34 8.30 17.33
CA LEU A 35 -9.79 7.98 16.02
C LEU A 35 -9.21 6.56 15.96
N VAL A 36 -8.53 6.14 17.03
CA VAL A 36 -8.03 4.76 17.15
C VAL A 36 -9.18 3.77 17.22
N ALA A 37 -10.22 4.05 18.00
CA ALA A 37 -11.39 3.17 18.06
C ALA A 37 -12.05 3.01 16.67
N GLU A 38 -12.17 4.10 15.91
CA GLU A 38 -12.68 4.04 14.54
C GLU A 38 -11.76 3.26 13.59
N LEU A 39 -10.43 3.39 13.71
CA LEU A 39 -9.49 2.62 12.89
C LEU A 39 -9.46 1.13 13.26
N LEU A 40 -9.67 0.79 14.53
CA LEU A 40 -9.83 -0.59 15.01
C LEU A 40 -11.14 -1.20 14.49
N ASP A 41 -12.25 -0.46 14.55
CA ASP A 41 -13.55 -0.89 14.03
C ASP A 41 -13.52 -1.14 12.52
N ARG A 42 -12.79 -0.30 11.78
CA ARG A 42 -12.51 -0.49 10.36
C ARG A 42 -11.45 -1.58 10.08
N GLY A 43 -10.84 -2.14 11.12
CA GLY A 43 -9.78 -3.15 11.04
C GLY A 43 -8.51 -2.71 10.31
N MET A 44 -8.22 -1.41 10.31
CA MET A 44 -6.96 -0.84 9.79
C MET A 44 -5.84 -0.88 10.83
N LEU A 45 -6.20 -0.91 12.12
CA LEU A 45 -5.28 -1.10 13.23
C LEU A 45 -5.62 -2.39 13.98
N VAL A 46 -4.66 -2.88 14.75
CA VAL A 46 -4.81 -3.97 15.71
C VAL A 46 -4.07 -3.61 17.00
N GLU A 47 -4.64 -4.00 18.14
CA GLU A 47 -3.97 -3.90 19.43
C GLU A 47 -3.00 -5.08 19.62
N THR A 48 -1.74 -4.77 19.88
CA THR A 48 -0.72 -5.75 20.26
C THR A 48 -0.44 -5.64 21.75
N GLY A 49 -0.52 -6.77 22.45
CA GLY A 49 -0.02 -6.90 23.81
C GLY A 49 1.44 -7.32 23.73
N ASP A 50 2.34 -6.42 24.10
CA ASP A 50 3.69 -6.64 24.62
C ASP A 50 4.54 -5.41 24.32
N ASP A 51 4.64 -4.51 25.31
CA ASP A 51 5.89 -3.76 25.47
C ASP A 51 6.88 -4.80 26.04
N GLU A 52 7.85 -5.24 25.24
CA GLU A 52 9.02 -6.02 25.70
C GLU A 52 9.96 -5.16 26.59
N ASN A 53 9.40 -4.41 27.54
CA ASN A 53 10.12 -3.65 28.54
C ASN A 53 9.86 -4.29 29.91
N PRO A 54 10.66 -5.29 30.34
CA PRO A 54 10.45 -6.05 31.58
C PRO A 54 10.64 -5.24 32.88
N GLY A 55 10.69 -3.90 32.82
CA GLY A 55 11.07 -3.03 33.93
C GLY A 55 10.10 -1.88 34.26
N SER A 56 8.97 -1.75 33.55
CA SER A 56 7.99 -0.70 33.85
C SER A 56 6.97 -1.19 34.89
N VAL A 57 6.95 -0.56 36.07
CA VAL A 57 5.87 -0.75 37.05
C VAL A 57 4.62 -0.04 36.52
N GLY A 58 3.68 -0.83 35.98
CA GLY A 58 2.39 -0.38 35.45
C GLY A 58 1.68 -1.49 34.67
N ARG A 59 0.36 -1.37 34.45
CA ARG A 59 -0.36 -2.28 33.54
C ARG A 59 0.25 -2.15 32.14
N PRO A 60 0.63 -3.25 31.46
CA PRO A 60 1.24 -3.19 30.13
C PRO A 60 0.42 -2.28 29.22
N ALA A 61 1.07 -1.29 28.60
CA ALA A 61 0.38 -0.39 27.69
C ALA A 61 0.04 -1.19 26.44
N GLN A 62 -1.25 -1.32 26.12
CA GLN A 62 -1.65 -1.84 24.82
C GLN A 62 -1.06 -0.93 23.73
N THR A 63 -0.33 -1.55 22.81
CA THR A 63 0.28 -0.87 21.67
C THR A 63 -0.57 -1.10 20.43
N LEU A 64 -0.41 -0.24 19.43
CA LEU A 64 -1.14 -0.29 18.17
C LEU A 64 -0.14 -0.56 17.05
N THR A 65 -0.53 -1.41 16.13
CA THR A 65 0.13 -1.59 14.83
C THR A 65 -0.90 -1.60 13.70
N VAL A 66 -0.42 -1.47 12.47
CA VAL A 66 -1.27 -1.54 11.27
C VAL A 66 -1.66 -2.99 11.01
N SER A 67 -2.94 -3.22 10.72
CA SER A 67 -3.44 -4.54 10.36
C SER A 67 -3.06 -4.89 8.93
N GLY A 68 -2.43 -6.05 8.72
CA GLY A 68 -2.19 -6.62 7.40
C GLY A 68 -3.34 -7.48 6.88
N GLU A 69 -4.42 -7.66 7.66
CA GLU A 69 -5.34 -8.79 7.47
C GLU A 69 -6.59 -8.47 6.65
N HIS A 70 -6.85 -7.20 6.30
CA HIS A 70 -8.14 -6.80 5.71
C HIS A 70 -8.01 -6.01 4.41
N PHE A 71 -6.93 -5.25 4.23
CA PHE A 71 -6.75 -4.38 3.08
C PHE A 71 -5.41 -4.63 2.41
N ALA A 72 -5.43 -4.60 1.09
CA ALA A 72 -4.23 -4.72 0.29
C ALA A 72 -4.39 -4.03 -1.06
N ALA A 73 -3.27 -3.73 -1.71
CA ALA A 73 -3.21 -3.13 -3.03
C ALA A 73 -2.43 -4.03 -3.99
N VAL A 74 -2.72 -3.91 -5.29
CA VAL A 74 -1.94 -4.53 -6.35
C VAL A 74 -1.04 -3.46 -6.96
N ALA A 75 0.27 -3.71 -6.97
CA ALA A 75 1.23 -2.87 -7.68
C ALA A 75 1.79 -3.63 -8.88
N ILE A 76 1.83 -2.98 -10.04
CA ILE A 76 2.40 -3.52 -11.28
C ILE A 76 3.55 -2.61 -11.72
N ASP A 77 4.73 -3.18 -11.92
CA ASP A 77 5.94 -2.49 -12.39
C ASP A 77 6.22 -2.88 -13.84
N VAL A 78 6.27 -1.88 -14.72
CA VAL A 78 6.58 -2.01 -16.15
C VAL A 78 8.00 -1.53 -16.38
N ASP A 79 8.88 -2.49 -16.66
CA ASP A 79 10.25 -2.24 -17.12
C ASP A 79 10.37 -2.56 -18.62
N TYR A 80 11.49 -2.23 -19.25
CA TYR A 80 11.71 -2.46 -20.68
C TYR A 80 11.74 -3.94 -21.06
N ASN A 81 12.16 -4.82 -20.13
CA ASN A 81 12.32 -6.26 -20.36
C ASN A 81 11.56 -7.17 -19.39
N ARG A 82 10.78 -6.61 -18.45
CA ARG A 82 9.97 -7.41 -17.51
C ARG A 82 8.67 -6.70 -17.15
N LEU A 83 7.73 -7.51 -16.70
CA LEU A 83 6.52 -7.06 -16.02
C LEU A 83 6.44 -7.77 -14.67
N ALA A 84 6.37 -7.00 -13.59
CA ALA A 84 6.26 -7.54 -12.23
C ALA A 84 4.95 -7.09 -11.59
N MET A 85 4.40 -7.92 -10.72
CA MET A 85 3.25 -7.60 -9.89
C MET A 85 3.52 -8.02 -8.45
N SER A 86 3.10 -7.18 -7.51
CA SER A 86 3.09 -7.50 -6.09
C SER A 86 1.74 -7.16 -5.49
N VAL A 87 1.27 -8.02 -4.59
CA VAL A 87 0.16 -7.73 -3.70
C VAL A 87 0.73 -7.37 -2.35
N VAL A 88 0.40 -6.18 -1.85
CA VAL A 88 0.96 -5.64 -0.60
C VAL A 88 -0.18 -5.28 0.34
N ASP A 89 -0.12 -5.78 1.56
CA ASP A 89 -1.11 -5.42 2.58
C ASP A 89 -0.87 -4.03 3.17
N LEU A 90 -1.82 -3.53 3.97
CA LEU A 90 -1.73 -2.20 4.58
C LEU A 90 -0.54 -2.05 5.55
N ALA A 91 -0.06 -3.16 6.12
CA ALA A 91 1.14 -3.19 6.97
C ALA A 91 2.46 -3.22 6.17
N GLY A 92 2.37 -3.27 4.83
CA GLY A 92 3.52 -3.27 3.93
C GLY A 92 4.08 -4.67 3.63
N ASN A 93 3.42 -5.74 4.05
CA ASN A 93 3.89 -7.09 3.77
C ASN A 93 3.50 -7.50 2.35
N VAL A 94 4.46 -8.07 1.61
CA VAL A 94 4.19 -8.69 0.31
C VAL A 94 3.47 -10.02 0.52
N ARG A 95 2.20 -10.08 0.11
CA ARG A 95 1.36 -11.28 0.20
C ARG A 95 1.54 -12.20 -1.01
N CYS A 96 1.77 -11.62 -2.18
CA CYS A 96 2.00 -12.33 -3.43
C CYS A 96 2.96 -11.53 -4.30
N ARG A 97 3.79 -12.22 -5.09
CA ARG A 97 4.62 -11.61 -6.13
C ARG A 97 4.65 -12.50 -7.36
N SER A 98 4.54 -11.89 -8.53
CA SER A 98 4.76 -12.54 -9.82
C SER A 98 5.65 -11.67 -10.70
N GLU A 99 6.52 -12.28 -11.49
CA GLU A 99 7.43 -11.57 -12.39
C GLU A 99 7.69 -12.42 -13.62
N HIS A 100 7.63 -11.80 -14.80
CA HIS A 100 7.85 -12.48 -16.07
C HIS A 100 8.65 -11.60 -17.03
N GLU A 101 9.50 -12.24 -17.85
CA GLU A 101 10.15 -11.59 -19.00
C GLU A 101 9.10 -11.02 -19.95
N PHE A 102 9.28 -9.77 -20.35
CA PHE A 102 8.32 -9.04 -21.16
C PHE A 102 9.00 -7.89 -21.91
N ASP A 103 9.03 -7.95 -23.24
CA ASP A 103 9.55 -6.88 -24.08
C ASP A 103 8.47 -5.81 -24.31
N ALA A 104 8.41 -4.82 -23.43
CA ALA A 104 7.41 -3.76 -23.45
C ALA A 104 7.53 -2.86 -24.69
N ARG A 105 8.75 -2.70 -25.24
CA ARG A 105 8.98 -1.94 -26.46
C ARG A 105 8.37 -2.64 -27.67
N ARG A 106 8.60 -3.94 -27.81
CA ARG A 106 8.03 -4.75 -28.89
C ARG A 106 6.52 -4.91 -28.76
N ALA A 107 6.01 -5.08 -27.54
CA ALA A 107 4.57 -5.16 -27.29
C ALA A 107 3.85 -3.84 -27.61
N GLY A 108 4.55 -2.71 -27.43
CA GLY A 108 4.01 -1.37 -27.57
C GLY A 108 2.95 -1.05 -26.50
N PRO A 109 2.45 0.19 -26.46
CA PRO A 109 1.53 0.65 -25.40
C PRO A 109 0.32 -0.25 -25.18
N ARG A 110 -0.38 -0.60 -26.27
CA ARG A 110 -1.59 -1.44 -26.19
C ARG A 110 -1.28 -2.88 -25.78
N GLY A 111 -0.18 -3.44 -26.25
CA GLY A 111 0.25 -4.79 -25.87
C GLY A 111 0.61 -4.86 -24.39
N THR A 112 1.32 -3.84 -23.91
CA THR A 112 1.67 -3.69 -22.49
C THR A 112 0.46 -3.46 -21.61
N ALA A 113 -0.48 -2.59 -22.00
CA ALA A 113 -1.75 -2.41 -21.29
C ALA A 113 -2.53 -3.73 -21.15
N ASN A 114 -2.61 -4.53 -22.22
CA ASN A 114 -3.24 -5.85 -22.15
C ASN A 114 -2.50 -6.81 -21.19
N ALA A 115 -1.17 -6.76 -21.15
CA ALA A 115 -0.38 -7.56 -20.22
C ALA A 115 -0.59 -7.14 -18.76
N ILE A 116 -0.62 -5.83 -18.49
CA ILE A 116 -0.95 -5.23 -17.20
C ILE A 116 -2.33 -5.69 -16.74
N VAL A 117 -3.36 -5.61 -17.59
CA VAL A 117 -4.73 -6.04 -17.22
C VAL A 117 -4.78 -7.51 -16.85
N ARG A 118 -4.08 -8.39 -17.59
CA ARG A 118 -4.03 -9.82 -17.24
C ARG A 118 -3.33 -10.06 -15.90
N LEU A 119 -2.19 -9.41 -15.69
CA LEU A 119 -1.40 -9.58 -14.47
C LEU A 119 -2.12 -8.97 -13.25
N GLY A 120 -2.78 -7.83 -13.44
CA GLY A 120 -3.63 -7.19 -12.43
C GLY A 120 -4.79 -8.10 -12.02
N ARG A 121 -5.49 -8.73 -12.97
CA ARG A 121 -6.53 -9.72 -12.65
C ARG A 121 -6.00 -10.88 -11.82
N GLN A 122 -4.81 -11.40 -12.10
CA GLN A 122 -4.19 -12.43 -11.26
C GLN A 122 -3.95 -11.94 -9.83
N GLY A 123 -3.52 -10.69 -9.66
CA GLY A 123 -3.38 -10.05 -8.35
C GLY A 123 -4.72 -9.94 -7.62
N LEU A 124 -5.77 -9.46 -8.32
CA LEU A 124 -7.12 -9.33 -7.78
C LEU A 124 -7.71 -10.70 -7.37
N ASP A 125 -7.55 -11.74 -8.20
CA ASP A 125 -8.01 -13.09 -7.89
C ASP A 125 -7.30 -13.66 -6.64
N SER A 126 -6.02 -13.34 -6.46
CA SER A 126 -5.27 -13.75 -5.25
C SER A 126 -5.77 -13.05 -3.99
N LEU A 127 -6.20 -11.79 -4.11
CA LEU A 127 -6.77 -11.02 -3.01
C LEU A 127 -8.15 -11.55 -2.60
N ASP A 128 -9.00 -11.82 -3.59
CA ASP A 128 -10.31 -12.43 -3.37
C ASP A 128 -10.18 -13.79 -2.67
N SER A 129 -9.25 -14.63 -3.14
CA SER A 129 -8.96 -15.94 -2.52
C SER A 129 -8.46 -15.84 -1.08
N ALA A 130 -7.78 -14.75 -0.73
CA ALA A 130 -7.27 -14.47 0.61
C ALA A 130 -8.31 -13.75 1.51
N GLY A 131 -9.47 -13.38 0.98
CA GLY A 131 -10.49 -12.60 1.70
C GLY A 131 -10.06 -11.15 1.99
N LEU A 132 -9.11 -10.61 1.23
CA LEU A 132 -8.60 -9.25 1.39
C LEU A 132 -9.35 -8.28 0.47
N GLN A 133 -9.75 -7.13 1.02
CA GLN A 133 -10.36 -6.08 0.21
C GLN A 133 -9.28 -5.30 -0.55
N VAL A 134 -9.46 -5.19 -1.87
CA VAL A 134 -8.60 -4.39 -2.73
C VAL A 134 -8.90 -2.91 -2.52
N VAL A 135 -7.89 -2.12 -2.12
CA VAL A 135 -8.04 -0.66 -1.95
C VAL A 135 -7.56 0.13 -3.16
N ASP A 136 -6.58 -0.41 -3.90
CA ASP A 136 -6.02 0.25 -5.07
C ASP A 136 -5.32 -0.75 -6.02
N VAL A 137 -5.19 -0.34 -7.29
CA VAL A 137 -4.32 -0.96 -8.29
C VAL A 137 -3.44 0.13 -8.91
N THR A 138 -2.14 0.05 -8.65
CA THR A 138 -1.18 1.04 -9.12
C THR A 138 -0.30 0.44 -10.20
N VAL A 139 -0.05 1.20 -11.27
CA VAL A 139 0.91 0.85 -12.32
C VAL A 139 2.06 1.85 -12.29
N ALA A 140 3.28 1.35 -12.16
CA ALA A 140 4.50 2.11 -12.30
C ALA A 140 5.08 1.85 -13.70
N VAL A 141 5.51 2.92 -14.35
CA VAL A 141 6.16 2.89 -15.66
C VAL A 141 7.36 3.82 -15.60
N ASP A 142 8.53 3.36 -16.07
CA ASP A 142 9.70 4.24 -16.18
C ASP A 142 9.52 5.24 -17.33
N GLY A 143 9.13 6.46 -16.99
CA GLY A 143 8.87 7.53 -17.95
C GLY A 143 8.42 8.83 -17.29
N VAL A 144 8.42 9.90 -18.09
CA VAL A 144 7.84 11.19 -17.73
C VAL A 144 6.34 11.12 -17.99
N ILE A 145 5.57 11.23 -16.92
CA ILE A 145 4.11 11.38 -16.96
C ILE A 145 3.79 12.88 -16.82
N ASP A 146 2.73 13.33 -17.46
CA ASP A 146 2.22 14.69 -17.26
C ASP A 146 1.72 14.92 -15.82
N VAL A 147 1.43 16.18 -15.50
CA VAL A 147 0.99 16.58 -14.15
C VAL A 147 -0.38 16.03 -13.77
N GLU A 148 -1.20 15.70 -14.77
CA GLU A 148 -2.55 15.18 -14.60
C GLU A 148 -2.55 13.65 -14.43
N GLY A 149 -1.45 12.96 -14.79
CA GLY A 149 -1.36 11.51 -14.70
C GLY A 149 -2.05 10.80 -15.85
N GLU A 150 -2.34 11.49 -16.95
CA GLU A 150 -3.15 10.99 -18.07
C GLU A 150 -2.30 10.57 -19.26
N VAL A 151 -1.07 11.08 -19.38
CA VAL A 151 -0.22 10.83 -20.55
C VAL A 151 1.21 10.55 -20.11
N ILE A 152 1.77 9.44 -20.61
CA ILE A 152 3.22 9.23 -20.64
C ILE A 152 3.78 10.11 -21.76
N VAL A 153 4.32 11.26 -21.38
CA VAL A 153 4.98 12.21 -22.28
C VAL A 153 6.16 11.53 -22.96
N ARG A 154 6.99 10.80 -22.21
CA ARG A 154 8.17 10.13 -22.76
C ARG A 154 8.64 8.97 -21.88
N ALA A 155 8.83 7.79 -22.48
CA ALA A 155 9.51 6.64 -21.85
C ALA A 155 10.56 6.07 -22.82
N PRO A 156 11.82 6.55 -22.79
CA PRO A 156 12.83 6.22 -23.79
C PRO A 156 13.15 4.73 -23.91
N ASP A 157 13.28 4.03 -22.77
CA ASP A 157 13.62 2.61 -22.75
C ASP A 157 12.49 1.73 -23.28
N LEU A 158 11.24 2.20 -23.15
CA LEU A 158 10.06 1.59 -23.74
C LEU A 158 9.85 1.98 -25.22
N GLY A 159 10.55 3.01 -25.69
CA GLY A 159 10.33 3.60 -27.01
C GLY A 159 8.99 4.32 -27.16
N TRP A 160 8.39 4.79 -26.06
CA TRP A 160 7.07 5.42 -26.05
C TRP A 160 7.18 6.95 -26.02
N ASN A 161 6.24 7.60 -26.71
CA ASN A 161 6.14 9.05 -26.80
C ASN A 161 4.67 9.45 -26.90
N MET A 162 4.22 10.37 -26.04
CA MET A 162 2.83 10.86 -25.98
C MET A 162 1.78 9.73 -25.96
N VAL A 163 1.90 8.82 -24.99
CA VAL A 163 1.00 7.67 -24.84
C VAL A 163 -0.08 7.97 -23.78
N PRO A 164 -1.38 7.99 -24.15
CA PRO A 164 -2.47 8.13 -23.18
C PRO A 164 -2.58 6.91 -22.26
N LEU A 165 -2.96 7.14 -21.00
CA LEU A 165 -3.20 6.14 -19.96
C LEU A 165 -4.70 5.82 -19.77
N ALA A 166 -5.60 6.55 -20.45
CA ALA A 166 -7.06 6.40 -20.42
C ALA A 166 -7.63 5.77 -21.72
#